data_AF-A0A934E9T3-F1
#
_entry.id   AF-A0A934E9T3-F1
#
_cell.length_a   1.000
_cell.length_b   1.000
_cell.length_c   1.000
_cell.angle_alpha   90.00
_cell.angle_beta   90.00
_cell.angle_gamma   90.00
#
_symmetry.space_group_name_H-M   'P 1'
#
loop_
_entity.id
_entity.type
_entity.pdbx_description
1 polymer ?
#
loop_
_entity_poly.entity_id
_entity_poly.type
_entity_poly.pdbx_seq_one_letter_code
_entity_poly.pdbx_strand_id
1 'polypeptide(L)'
;MKSPELKKNIEQMAEIRPYVETTIEQALKHVDEMGAAWPSPVVARKALPKMTGGTLSSKYAANLDSLKQGIEGGFLLMGQVVYPVENVVSFLKTKVATSWKTRKAA
;
A
#
# COMPACT_ATOMS: atom_id res chain seq x y z
N MET A 1 -35.50 12.14 5.07
CA MET A 1 -35.31 10.92 5.89
C MET A 1 -34.97 9.78 4.94
N LYS A 2 -33.79 9.15 5.05
CA LYS A 2 -33.45 7.98 4.21
C LYS A 2 -34.42 6.84 4.53
N SER A 3 -34.99 6.21 3.49
CA SER A 3 -35.97 5.11 3.59
C SER A 3 -35.49 4.07 4.62
N PRO A 4 -36.39 3.48 5.45
CA PRO A 4 -36.05 2.43 6.41
C PRO A 4 -35.27 1.26 5.78
N GLU A 5 -35.56 0.97 4.51
CA GLU A 5 -34.88 -0.07 3.71
C GLU A 5 -33.42 0.30 3.40
N LEU A 6 -33.14 1.59 3.15
CA LEU A 6 -31.79 2.06 2.87
C LEU A 6 -30.90 1.96 4.12
N LYS A 7 -31.46 2.20 5.32
CA LYS A 7 -30.74 2.04 6.59
C LYS A 7 -30.41 0.58 6.86
N LYS A 8 -31.38 -0.32 6.65
CA LYS A 8 -31.21 -1.77 6.82
C LYS A 8 -30.17 -2.34 5.85
N ASN A 9 -30.17 -1.86 4.59
CA ASN A 9 -29.17 -2.24 3.59
C ASN A 9 -27.77 -1.70 3.94
N ILE A 10 -27.67 -0.48 4.49
CA ILE A 10 -26.39 0.09 4.96
C ILE A 10 -25.85 -0.68 6.18
N GLU A 11 -26.71 -1.09 7.11
CA GLU A 11 -26.35 -1.89 8.28
C GLU A 11 -25.90 -3.31 7.89
N GLN A 12 -26.63 -3.97 6.98
CA GLN A 12 -26.20 -5.27 6.43
C GLN A 12 -24.90 -5.16 5.61
N MET A 13 -24.66 -4.05 4.91
CA MET A 13 -23.38 -3.79 4.23
C MET A 13 -22.22 -3.51 5.20
N ALA A 14 -22.50 -3.02 6.41
CA ALA A 14 -21.49 -2.78 7.44
C ALA A 14 -21.01 -4.08 8.10
N GLU A 15 -21.87 -5.11 8.19
CA GLU A 15 -21.52 -6.45 8.67
C GLU A 15 -20.71 -7.28 7.66
N ILE A 16 -20.71 -6.91 6.37
CA ILE A 16 -20.13 -7.72 5.27
C ILE A 16 -18.70 -7.29 4.88
N ARG A 17 -18.07 -6.26 5.49
CA ARG A 17 -16.68 -5.89 5.11
C ARG A 17 -15.65 -6.75 5.86
N PRO A 18 -15.04 -7.76 5.23
CA PRO A 18 -14.24 -8.79 5.91
C PRO A 18 -12.78 -8.36 6.19
N TYR A 19 -12.45 -7.06 6.12
CA TYR A 19 -11.08 -6.58 6.32
C TYR A 19 -10.65 -6.51 7.80
N VAL A 20 -11.41 -7.12 8.71
CA VAL A 20 -11.33 -6.84 10.15
C VAL A 20 -10.54 -7.89 10.94
N GLU A 21 -10.27 -9.06 10.38
CA GLU A 21 -9.59 -10.14 11.14
C GLU A 21 -8.06 -10.06 11.12
N THR A 22 -7.45 -9.27 10.23
CA THR A 22 -6.00 -9.17 10.15
C THR A 22 -5.49 -8.08 11.09
N THR A 23 -4.68 -8.47 12.08
CA THR A 23 -3.97 -7.53 12.96
C THR A 23 -2.96 -6.68 12.17
N ILE A 24 -2.61 -5.50 12.68
CA ILE A 24 -1.56 -4.65 12.08
C ILE A 24 -0.25 -5.45 11.96
N GLU A 25 0.06 -6.30 12.95
CA GLU A 25 1.24 -7.15 12.95
C GLU A 25 1.25 -8.13 11.77
N GLN A 26 0.14 -8.82 11.51
CA GLN A 26 0.00 -9.71 10.36
C GLN A 26 0.10 -8.94 9.03
N ALA A 27 -0.49 -7.75 8.94
CA ALA A 27 -0.39 -6.91 7.75
C ALA A 27 1.07 -6.50 7.48
N LEU A 28 1.81 -6.08 8.52
CA LEU A 28 3.23 -5.75 8.40
C LEU A 28 4.06 -6.97 8.01
N LYS A 29 3.76 -8.15 8.55
CA LYS A 29 4.41 -9.41 8.20
C LYS A 29 4.22 -9.74 6.70
N HIS A 30 3.03 -9.58 6.16
CA HIS A 30 2.79 -9.82 4.73
C HIS A 30 3.52 -8.82 3.83
N VAL A 31 3.73 -7.57 4.29
CA VAL A 31 4.56 -6.60 3.57
C VAL A 31 6.03 -7.01 3.56
N ASP A 32 6.54 -7.61 4.65
CA ASP A 32 7.88 -8.19 4.69
C ASP A 32 8.02 -9.40 3.76
N GLU A 33 7.06 -10.32 3.81
CA GLU A 33 7.01 -11.51 2.94
C GLU A 33 6.99 -11.12 1.45
N MET A 34 6.25 -10.07 1.11
CA MET A 34 6.21 -9.51 -0.25
C MET A 34 7.58 -8.99 -0.71
N GLY A 35 8.32 -8.31 0.18
CA GLY A 35 9.69 -7.88 -0.10
C GLY A 35 10.64 -9.06 -0.29
N ALA A 36 10.56 -10.05 0.60
CA ALA A 36 11.40 -11.25 0.56
C ALA A 36 11.14 -12.15 -0.66
N ALA A 37 9.89 -12.20 -1.14
CA ALA A 37 9.52 -12.96 -2.33
C ALA A 37 9.96 -12.29 -3.65
N TRP A 38 10.34 -11.01 -3.62
CA TRP A 38 10.79 -10.32 -4.82
C TRP A 38 12.20 -10.79 -5.23
N PRO A 39 12.42 -11.21 -6.49
CA PRO A 39 13.64 -11.93 -6.89
C PRO A 39 14.89 -11.05 -7.05
N SER A 40 14.81 -9.75 -6.78
CA SER A 40 15.87 -8.77 -7.05
C SER A 40 16.05 -7.84 -5.84
N PRO A 41 17.27 -7.37 -5.53
CA PRO A 41 17.49 -6.40 -4.45
C PRO A 41 16.88 -5.02 -4.75
N VAL A 42 16.58 -4.74 -6.02
CA VAL A 42 15.96 -3.50 -6.47
C VAL A 42 14.66 -3.75 -7.22
N VAL A 43 13.78 -2.76 -7.19
CA VAL A 43 12.53 -2.73 -7.95
C VAL A 43 12.48 -1.46 -8.79
N ALA A 44 12.29 -1.60 -10.09
CA ALA A 44 12.06 -0.46 -10.95
C ALA A 44 10.71 0.19 -10.61
N ARG A 45 10.59 1.52 -10.72
CA ARG A 45 9.33 2.24 -10.48
C ARG A 45 8.18 1.66 -11.30
N LYS A 46 8.46 1.25 -12.55
CA LYS A 46 7.49 0.59 -13.44
C LYS A 46 7.03 -0.79 -12.97
N ALA A 47 7.82 -1.46 -12.13
CA ALA A 47 7.56 -2.80 -11.60
C ALA A 47 6.89 -2.77 -10.21
N LEU A 48 6.76 -1.59 -9.58
CA LEU A 48 6.05 -1.43 -8.31
C LEU A 48 4.63 -2.02 -8.31
N PRO A 49 3.81 -1.86 -9.37
CA PRO A 49 2.48 -2.48 -9.40
C PRO A 49 2.55 -4.00 -9.31
N LYS A 50 3.56 -4.61 -9.93
CA LYS A 50 3.74 -6.06 -9.89
C LYS A 50 4.22 -6.53 -8.52
N MET A 51 5.24 -5.86 -7.96
CA MET A 51 5.79 -6.19 -6.64
C MET A 51 4.72 -6.06 -5.54
N THR A 52 3.87 -5.05 -5.63
CA THR A 52 2.89 -4.71 -4.58
C THR A 52 1.50 -5.32 -4.77
N GLY A 53 1.32 -6.24 -5.73
CA GLY A 53 0.01 -6.80 -6.05
C GLY A 53 -1.02 -5.76 -6.54
N GLY A 54 -0.55 -4.66 -7.12
CA GLY A 54 -1.39 -3.58 -7.67
C GLY A 54 -1.69 -2.45 -6.69
N THR A 55 -1.25 -2.52 -5.43
CA THR A 55 -1.56 -1.49 -4.42
C THR A 55 -0.80 -0.18 -4.63
N LEU A 56 0.43 -0.23 -5.16
CA LEU A 56 1.25 0.94 -5.45
C LEU A 56 1.44 1.12 -6.96
N SER A 57 0.83 2.17 -7.51
CA SER A 57 0.99 2.49 -8.94
C SER A 57 2.28 3.24 -9.24
N SER A 58 2.86 2.99 -10.41
CA SER A 58 4.06 3.71 -10.89
C SER A 58 3.84 5.21 -11.01
N LYS A 59 2.62 5.63 -11.38
CA LYS A 59 2.24 7.05 -11.50
C LYS A 59 2.22 7.73 -10.12
N TYR A 60 1.63 7.05 -9.12
CA TYR A 60 1.60 7.60 -7.76
C TYR A 60 3.01 7.72 -7.19
N ALA A 61 3.85 6.71 -7.36
CA ALA A 61 5.26 6.78 -6.98
C ALA A 61 5.98 7.95 -7.67
N ALA A 62 5.80 8.13 -8.99
CA ALA A 62 6.43 9.23 -9.72
C ALA A 62 5.99 10.62 -9.20
N ASN A 63 4.70 10.78 -8.87
CA ASN A 63 4.21 12.03 -8.29
C ASN A 63 4.84 12.30 -6.92
N LEU A 64 4.96 11.26 -6.08
CA LEU A 64 5.62 11.40 -4.78
C LEU A 64 7.11 11.70 -4.91
N ASP A 65 7.81 11.11 -5.88
CA ASP A 65 9.21 11.45 -6.18
C ASP A 65 9.34 12.94 -6.52
N SER A 66 8.46 13.46 -7.37
CA SER A 66 8.43 14.89 -7.73
C SER A 66 8.16 15.80 -6.53
N LEU A 67 7.40 15.33 -5.56
CA LEU A 67 7.12 16.04 -4.30
C LEU A 67 8.18 15.83 -3.21
N LYS A 68 9.23 15.04 -3.47
CA LYS A 68 10.22 14.61 -2.46
C LYS A 68 9.58 13.89 -1.26
N GLN A 69 8.46 13.21 -1.49
CA GLN A 69 7.70 12.41 -0.53
C GLN A 69 7.62 10.93 -0.95
N GLY A 70 8.45 10.55 -1.93
CA GLY A 70 8.52 9.23 -2.53
C GLY A 70 9.24 8.22 -1.66
N ILE A 71 9.56 7.08 -2.28
CA ILE A 71 10.38 6.05 -1.65
C ILE A 71 11.83 6.56 -1.61
N GLU A 72 12.44 6.53 -0.43
CA GLU A 72 13.81 6.99 -0.24
C GLU A 72 14.84 6.10 -0.92
N GLY A 73 16.04 6.63 -1.15
CA GLY A 73 17.15 5.89 -1.77
C GLY A 73 16.91 5.48 -3.22
N GLY A 74 15.92 6.07 -3.89
CA GLY A 74 15.71 5.88 -5.32
C GLY A 74 16.88 6.43 -6.14
N PHE A 75 17.30 5.69 -7.17
CA PHE A 75 18.39 6.09 -8.05
C PHE A 75 18.10 5.73 -9.51
N LEU A 76 18.88 6.29 -10.44
CA LEU A 76 18.77 5.98 -11.86
C LEU A 76 19.63 4.77 -12.20
N LEU A 77 19.02 3.77 -12.82
CA LEU A 77 19.68 2.61 -13.39
C LEU A 77 19.20 2.44 -14.84
N MET A 78 20.12 2.60 -15.81
CA MET A 78 19.81 2.48 -17.24
C MET A 78 18.62 3.35 -17.70
N GLY A 79 18.55 4.60 -17.21
CA GLY A 79 17.48 5.53 -17.55
C GLY A 79 16.12 5.22 -16.89
N GLN A 80 16.08 4.33 -15.90
CA GLN A 80 14.89 4.01 -15.12
C GLN A 80 15.14 4.36 -13.66
N VAL A 81 14.14 4.94 -12.99
CA VAL A 81 14.18 5.10 -11.53
C VAL A 81 13.93 3.73 -10.90
N VAL A 82 14.83 3.32 -10.01
CA VAL A 82 14.76 2.08 -9.25
C VAL A 82 14.88 2.39 -7.76
N TYR A 83 14.32 1.52 -6.93
CA TYR A 83 14.38 1.64 -5.48
C TYR A 83 14.95 0.34 -4.89
N PRO A 84 15.76 0.42 -3.82
CA PRO A 84 16.03 -0.73 -2.97
C PRO A 84 14.72 -1.33 -2.44
N VAL A 85 14.61 -2.67 -2.44
CA VAL A 85 13.39 -3.36 -1.98
C VAL A 85 13.09 -3.03 -0.52
N GLU A 86 14.11 -2.98 0.32
CA GLU A 86 14.00 -2.60 1.74
C GLU A 86 13.34 -1.23 1.95
N ASN A 87 13.65 -0.26 1.09
CA ASN A 87 13.06 1.08 1.14
C ASN A 87 11.61 1.08 0.68
N VAL A 88 11.28 0.24 -0.31
CA VAL A 88 9.89 0.06 -0.75
C VAL A 88 9.06 -0.57 0.38
N VAL A 89 9.56 -1.63 1.01
CA VAL A 89 8.94 -2.30 2.16
C VAL A 89 8.73 -1.30 3.30
N SER A 90 9.76 -0.54 3.65
CA SER A 90 9.69 0.48 4.71
C SER A 90 8.63 1.52 4.40
N PHE A 91 8.58 2.02 3.16
CA PHE A 91 7.54 2.94 2.72
C PHE A 91 6.14 2.34 2.83
N LEU A 92 5.94 1.10 2.40
CA LEU A 92 4.64 0.42 2.49
C LEU A 92 4.19 0.25 3.95
N LYS A 93 5.10 -0.08 4.87
CA LYS A 93 4.80 -0.15 6.31
C LYS A 93 4.29 1.18 6.87
N THR A 94 4.85 2.31 6.43
CA THR A 94 4.31 3.63 6.82
C THR A 94 2.88 3.83 6.33
N LYS A 95 2.56 3.38 5.10
CA LYS A 95 1.22 3.48 4.54
C LYS A 95 0.22 2.59 5.25
N VAL A 96 0.61 1.38 5.65
CA VAL A 96 -0.22 0.52 6.52
C VAL A 96 -0.59 1.29 7.78
N ALA A 97 0.37 1.84 8.51
CA ALA A 97 0.09 2.59 9.73
C ALA A 97 -0.85 3.80 9.49
N THR A 98 -0.69 4.53 8.38
CA THR A 98 -1.57 5.64 8.03
C THR A 98 -2.99 5.18 7.70
N SER A 99 -3.16 4.17 6.83
CA SER A 99 -4.48 3.71 6.39
C SER A 99 -5.33 3.17 7.54
N TRP A 100 -4.72 2.47 8.50
CA TRP A 100 -5.41 1.97 9.68
C TRP A 100 -5.82 3.10 10.65
N LYS A 101 -4.98 4.14 10.80
CA LYS A 101 -5.34 5.34 11.57
C LYS A 101 -6.52 6.09 10.96
N THR A 102 -6.50 6.34 9.65
CA THR A 102 -7.59 7.04 8.95
C THR A 102 -8.92 6.31 9.09
N ARG A 103 -8.93 4.97 9.05
CA ARG A 103 -10.15 4.18 9.22
C ARG A 103 -10.71 4.17 10.64
N LYS A 104 -9.85 4.21 11.66
CA LYS A 104 -10.32 4.28 13.07
C LYS A 104 -10.89 5.66 13.43
N ALA A 105 -10.47 6.70 12.72
CA ALA A 105 -10.88 8.07 12.94
C ALA A 105 -12.11 8.51 12.12
N ALA A 106 -12.54 7.69 11.15
CA ALA A 106 -13.69 7.94 10.26
C ALA A 106 -14.91 7.13 10.69
#